data_AF-A0A6V7KME8-F1
#
_entry.id   AF-A0A6V7KME8-F1
#
_cell.length_a   1.000
_cell.length_b   1.000
_cell.length_c   1.000
_cell.angle_alpha   90.00
_cell.angle_beta   90.00
_cell.angle_gamma   90.00
#
_symmetry.space_group_name_H-M   'P 1'
#
loop_
_entity.id
_entity.type
_entity.pdbx_description
1 polymer ?
#
loop_
_entity_poly.entity_id
_entity_poly.type
_entity_poly.pdbx_seq_one_letter_code
_entity_poly.pdbx_strand_id
1 'polypeptide(L)' 'YLEMPESPMMSNGTHITNETFNGNISFNNVKFSYPTRPDFQVLKDFNLNIQAGQTVAIVGTSGNGKSTIAALLE' A
#
# COMPACT_ATOMS: atom_id res chain seq x y z
N TYR A 1 -15.82 25.46 31.76
CA TYR A 1 -15.71 24.07 32.22
C TYR A 1 -17.08 23.43 32.12
N LEU A 2 -17.44 23.00 30.93
CA LEU A 2 -18.50 22.02 30.70
C LEU A 2 -17.82 20.93 29.88
N GLU A 3 -17.78 19.73 30.44
CA GLU A 3 -17.11 18.57 29.85
C GLU A 3 -17.70 18.31 28.46
N MET A 4 -16.83 18.22 27.46
CA MET A 4 -17.23 17.77 26.13
C MET A 4 -17.44 16.25 26.21
N PRO A 5 -18.60 15.71 25.80
CA PRO A 5 -18.84 14.28 25.85
C PRO A 5 -17.86 13.55 24.92
N GLU A 6 -17.19 12.53 25.45
CA GLU A 6 -16.33 11.64 24.67
C GLU A 6 -17.12 11.11 23.47
N SER A 7 -16.55 11.27 22.28
CA SER A 7 -17.16 10.76 21.05
C SER A 7 -17.24 9.23 21.12
N PRO A 8 -18.38 8.61 20.74
CA PRO A 8 -18.54 7.16 20.84
C PRO A 8 -17.49 6.45 19.99
N MET A 9 -16.73 5.56 20.64
CA MET A 9 -15.70 4.77 19.98
C MET A 9 -16.33 3.87 18.93
N MET A 10 -15.95 4.07 17.67
CA MET A 10 -16.31 3.18 16.56
C MET A 10 -15.64 1.81 16.76
N SER A 11 -16.47 0.78 16.67
CA SER A 11 -16.18 -0.63 16.89
C SER A 11 -15.01 -1.18 16.03
N ASN A 12 -14.08 -1.87 16.69
CA ASN A 12 -13.25 -2.97 16.16
C ASN A 12 -12.29 -2.70 14.98
N GLY A 13 -11.66 -1.52 14.91
CA GLY A 13 -10.41 -1.36 14.18
C GLY A 13 -9.23 -1.55 15.13
N THR A 14 -8.27 -2.42 14.80
CA THR A 14 -6.98 -2.42 15.52
C THR A 14 -6.36 -1.04 15.33
N HIS A 15 -6.31 -0.26 16.41
CA HIS A 15 -5.61 1.00 16.43
C HIS A 15 -4.13 0.67 16.23
N ILE A 16 -3.60 0.91 15.04
CA ILE A 16 -2.15 0.85 14.78
C ILE A 16 -1.51 2.03 15.50
N THR A 17 -1.27 1.85 16.80
CA THR A 17 -0.52 2.81 17.62
C THR A 17 0.92 2.83 17.13
N ASN A 18 1.53 4.02 17.05
CA ASN A 18 2.91 4.25 16.60
C ASN A 18 3.96 3.55 17.50
N GLU A 19 4.01 2.22 17.46
CA GLU A 19 5.26 1.50 17.64
C GLU A 19 6.17 1.88 16.47
N THR A 20 7.47 1.98 16.71
CA THR A 20 8.48 2.48 15.77
C THR A 20 8.24 2.00 14.33
N PHE A 21 7.84 2.91 13.44
CA PHE A 21 7.68 2.63 12.02
C PHE A 21 9.07 2.35 11.40
N ASN A 22 9.33 1.10 11.03
CA ASN A 22 10.65 0.69 10.51
C ASN A 22 10.87 1.16 9.07
N GLY A 23 9.82 1.28 8.24
CA GLY A 23 9.94 1.67 6.84
C GLY A 23 10.26 0.53 5.86
N ASN A 24 10.16 -0.73 6.31
CA ASN A 24 10.19 -1.88 5.41
C ASN A 24 8.90 -1.98 4.60
N ILE A 25 9.02 -2.26 3.31
CA ILE A 25 7.89 -2.37 2.37
C ILE A 25 7.93 -3.74 1.71
N SER A 26 6.80 -4.45 1.70
CA SER A 26 6.71 -5.77 1.05
C SER A 26 5.43 -5.89 0.22
N PHE A 27 5.59 -6.14 -1.07
CA PHE A 27 4.54 -6.63 -1.96
C PHE A 27 4.62 -8.16 -1.98
N ASN A 28 3.50 -8.83 -1.65
CA ASN A 28 3.41 -10.29 -1.61
C ASN A 28 2.29 -10.76 -2.53
N ASN A 29 2.63 -11.53 -3.56
CA ASN A 29 1.71 -12.12 -4.53
C ASN A 29 0.66 -11.15 -5.07
N VAL A 30 1.07 -9.90 -5.36
CA VAL A 30 0.14 -8.85 -5.74
C VAL A 30 -0.40 -9.10 -7.14
N LYS A 31 -1.73 -9.15 -7.22
CA LYS A 31 -2.50 -9.25 -8.46
C LYS A 31 -3.40 -8.04 -8.57
N PHE A 32 -3.27 -7.29 -9.65
CA PHE A 32 -4.02 -6.04 -9.80
C PHE A 32 -4.47 -5.82 -11.24
N SER A 33 -5.74 -5.45 -11.37
CA SER A 33 -6.37 -4.94 -12.60
C SER A 33 -7.07 -3.63 -12.25
N TYR A 34 -7.02 -2.63 -13.13
CA TYR A 34 -7.82 -1.43 -12.93
C TYR A 34 -9.31 -1.73 -13.13
N PRO A 35 -10.23 -1.14 -12.33
CA PRO A 35 -11.67 -1.34 -12.50
C PRO A 35 -12.17 -0.95 -13.90
N THR A 36 -11.51 -0.01 -14.56
CA THR A 36 -11.82 0.42 -15.94
C THR A 36 -11.43 -0.61 -17.00
N ARG A 37 -10.59 -1.59 -16.66
CA ARG A 37 -10.11 -2.67 -17.54
C ARG A 37 -9.92 -3.97 -16.73
N PRO A 38 -10.99 -4.60 -16.26
CA PRO A 38 -10.92 -5.74 -15.34
C PRO A 38 -10.25 -6.97 -15.97
N ASP A 39 -10.43 -7.17 -17.27
CA ASP A 39 -9.86 -8.30 -18.02
C ASP A 39 -8.34 -8.18 -18.24
N PHE A 40 -7.77 -6.99 -18.01
CA PHE A 40 -6.35 -6.74 -18.18
C PHE A 40 -5.64 -6.65 -16.83
N GLN A 41 -4.99 -7.74 -16.46
CA GLN A 41 -4.18 -7.81 -15.27
C GLN A 41 -2.83 -7.13 -15.47
N VAL A 42 -2.64 -6.01 -14.78
CA VAL A 42 -1.44 -5.15 -14.83
C VAL A 42 -0.31 -5.74 -14.01
N LEU A 43 -0.58 -6.21 -12.79
CA LEU A 43 0.40 -6.90 -11.94
C LEU A 43 0.01 -8.37 -11.83
N LYS A 44 0.94 -9.26 -12.18
CA LYS A 44 0.75 -10.71 -12.17
C LYS A 44 1.74 -11.33 -11.19
N ASP A 45 1.23 -11.77 -10.05
CA ASP A 45 2.02 -12.40 -8.98
C ASP A 45 3.26 -11.56 -8.59
N PHE A 46 3.08 -10.25 -8.45
CA PHE A 46 4.19 -9.33 -8.18
C PHE A 46 4.66 -9.45 -6.73
N ASN A 47 5.96 -9.67 -6.55
CA ASN A 47 6.61 -9.80 -5.26
C ASN A 47 7.82 -8.85 -5.21
N LEU A 48 7.92 -8.03 -4.18
CA LEU A 48 9.02 -7.11 -3.98
C LEU A 48 9.20 -6.84 -2.49
N ASN A 49 10.43 -6.92 -2.00
CA ASN A 49 10.78 -6.57 -0.63
C ASN A 49 11.82 -5.44 -0.64
N ILE A 50 11.52 -4.36 0.06
CA ILE A 50 12.37 -3.18 0.19
C ILE A 50 12.65 -2.97 1.67
N GLN A 51 13.93 -2.97 2.02
CA GLN A 51 14.35 -2.71 3.39
C GLN A 51 14.39 -1.20 3.68
N ALA A 52 14.23 -0.83 4.94
CA ALA A 52 14.36 0.54 5.40
C ALA A 52 15.71 1.14 4.98
N GLY A 53 15.68 2.34 4.40
CA GLY A 53 16.87 3.01 3.89
C GLY A 53 17.36 2.50 2.53
N GLN A 54 16.74 1.48 1.95
CA GLN A 54 17.06 1.01 0.61
C GLN A 54 16.41 1.90 -0.44
N THR A 55 17.16 2.27 -1.48
CA THR A 55 16.63 2.91 -2.68
C THR A 55 16.47 1.88 -3.78
N VAL A 56 15.25 1.78 -4.36
CA VAL A 56 14.95 0.85 -5.45
C VAL A 56 14.40 1.64 -6.64
N ALA A 57 14.92 1.35 -7.83
CA ALA A 57 14.42 1.92 -9.09
C ALA A 57 13.58 0.89 -9.84
N ILE A 58 12.38 1.28 -10.27
CA ILE A 58 11.49 0.45 -11.10
C ILE A 58 11.65 0.89 -12.55
N VAL A 59 12.23 0.01 -13.39
CA VAL A 59 12.49 0.29 -14.82
C VAL A 59 11.83 -0.76 -15.72
N GLY A 60 11.51 -0.37 -16.95
CA GLY A 60 10.85 -1.24 -17.92
C GLY A 60 10.12 -0.48 -19.02
N THR A 61 9.66 -1.18 -20.06
CA THR A 61 8.95 -0.57 -21.20
C THR A 61 7.61 0.04 -20.79
N SER A 62 7.10 0.99 -21.58
CA SER A 62 5.82 1.65 -21.30
C SER A 62 4.68 0.63 -21.21
N GLY A 63 3.73 0.84 -20.28
CA GLY A 63 2.56 -0.03 -20.10
C GLY A 63 2.72 -1.23 -19.16
N ASN A 64 3.93 -1.53 -18.65
CA ASN A 64 4.15 -2.69 -17.75
C ASN A 64 3.86 -2.42 -16.26
N GLY A 65 3.01 -1.45 -15.93
CA GLY A 65 2.56 -1.25 -14.54
C GLY A 65 3.52 -0.53 -13.59
N LYS A 66 4.59 0.11 -14.09
CA LYS A 66 5.53 0.88 -13.23
C LYS A 66 4.83 1.95 -12.38
N SER A 67 4.03 2.82 -13.02
CA SER A 67 3.23 3.83 -12.34
C SER A 67 2.16 3.20 -11.44
N THR A 68 1.68 2.01 -11.79
CA THR A 68 0.73 1.26 -10.95
C THR A 68 1.39 0.82 -9.65
N ILE A 69 2.66 0.38 -9.67
CA ILE A 69 3.38 0.02 -8.43
C ILE A 69 3.55 1.26 -7.53
N ALA A 70 3.89 2.41 -8.12
CA ALA A 70 4.00 3.67 -7.37
C ALA A 70 2.65 4.08 -6.75
N ALA A 71 1.56 3.98 -7.51
CA ALA A 71 0.21 4.29 -7.04
C ALA A 71 -0.34 3.31 -5.99
N LEU A 72 0.27 2.13 -5.83
CA LEU A 72 -0.07 1.19 -4.75
C LEU A 72 0.71 1.46 -3.45
N LEU A 73 1.78 2.27 -3.52
CA LEU A 73 2.55 2.71 -2.36
C LEU A 73 2.06 4.03 -1.78
N GLU A 74 1.50 4.88 -2.64
CA GLU A 74 0.85 6.15 -2.28
C GLU A 74 -0.44 5.90 -1.50
#